data_AF-A0A1G6JB49-F1
#
_entry.id   AF-A0A1G6JB49-F1
#
_cell.length_a   1.000
_cell.length_b   1.000
_cell.length_c   1.000
_cell.angle_alpha   90.00
_cell.angle_beta   90.00
_cell.angle_gamma   90.00
#
_symmetry.space_group_name_H-M   'P 1'
#
loop_
_entity.id
_entity.type
_entity.pdbx_description
1 polymer ?
#
loop_
_entity_poly.entity_id
_entity_poly.type
_entity_poly.pdbx_seq_one_letter_code
_entity_poly.pdbx_strand_id
1 'polypeptide(L)'
;MSITHHTEVEESRPESPEGLWSRVERVLGQVALPALRISLGLVFLWFGALKATGDSPVADIVHATLPWLDESVLMPVLGWFEIVLGVALLIGKPRRLALVVAAAHLAGTFLVFIQAPTLVMTDGNPLLLTTTGEFVLKNIVLIAAALVLLGLTDRRGKAA
;
A
#
# COMPACT_ATOMS: atom_id res chain seq x y z
N MET A 1 6.51 0.63 74.43
CA MET A 1 6.51 -0.32 73.29
C MET A 1 5.21 -0.12 72.51
N SER A 2 5.24 0.74 71.49
CA SER A 2 4.16 0.85 70.50
C SER A 2 4.85 1.22 69.18
N ILE A 3 4.87 0.26 68.26
CA ILE A 3 5.47 0.38 66.93
C ILE A 3 4.33 0.76 65.99
N THR A 4 4.27 2.02 65.56
CA THR A 4 3.38 2.45 64.48
C THR A 4 4.06 2.18 63.14
N HIS A 5 3.57 1.16 62.43
CA HIS A 5 3.90 0.90 61.04
C HIS A 5 3.30 2.02 60.17
N HIS A 6 4.14 2.94 59.68
CA HIS A 6 3.78 3.81 58.57
C HIS A 6 3.88 2.99 57.29
N THR A 7 2.74 2.57 56.75
CA THR A 7 2.65 2.04 55.39
C THR A 7 2.74 3.24 54.45
N GLU A 8 3.93 3.48 53.90
CA GLU A 8 4.10 4.39 52.77
C GLU A 8 3.33 3.78 51.60
N VAL A 9 2.16 4.37 51.30
CA VAL A 9 1.45 4.09 50.06
C VAL A 9 2.34 4.68 48.97
N GLU A 10 3.10 3.81 48.30
CA GLU A 10 3.89 4.19 47.14
C GLU A 10 2.92 4.65 46.04
N GLU A 11 2.68 5.96 46.03
CA GLU A 11 1.82 6.65 45.10
C GLU A 11 2.43 6.47 43.70
N SER A 12 1.87 5.53 42.94
CA SER A 12 2.27 5.23 41.58
C SER A 12 2.11 6.50 40.74
N ARG A 13 3.21 7.24 40.58
CA ARG A 13 3.26 8.48 39.81
C ARG A 13 2.77 8.17 38.40
N PRO A 14 1.73 8.85 37.89
CA PRO A 14 1.27 8.62 36.53
C PRO A 14 2.44 8.83 35.58
N GLU A 15 2.68 7.87 34.67
CA GLU A 15 3.80 7.97 33.74
C GLU A 15 3.75 9.31 33.00
N SER A 16 4.87 10.05 33.01
CA SER A 16 4.91 11.34 32.34
C SER A 16 4.54 11.16 30.86
N PRO A 17 3.80 12.11 30.24
CA PRO A 17 3.38 12.01 28.85
C PRO A 17 4.53 11.66 27.88
N GLU A 18 5.75 12.15 28.16
CA GLU A 18 6.97 11.90 27.38
C GLU A 18 7.40 10.42 27.36
N GLY A 19 7.20 9.68 28.46
CA GLY A 19 7.52 8.26 28.54
C GLY A 19 6.59 7.41 27.67
N LEU A 20 5.31 7.78 27.60
CA LEU A 20 4.31 7.12 26.76
C LEU A 20 4.61 7.31 25.27
N TRP A 21 4.89 8.55 24.82
CA TRP A 21 5.20 8.84 23.41
C TRP A 21 6.45 8.09 22.95
N SER A 22 7.49 8.04 23.78
CA SER A 22 8.73 7.31 23.49
C SER A 22 8.51 5.80 23.31
N ARG A 23 7.58 5.21 24.08
CA ARG A 23 7.19 3.80 23.93
C ARG A 23 6.39 3.58 22.65
N VAL A 24 5.45 4.47 22.34
CA VAL A 24 4.62 4.41 21.13
C VAL A 24 5.50 4.50 19.88
N GLU A 25 6.40 5.47 19.80
CA GLU A 25 7.32 5.64 18.66
C GLU A 25 8.19 4.41 18.42
N ARG A 26 8.69 3.79 19.50
CA ARG A 26 9.51 2.58 19.41
C ARG A 26 8.73 1.40 18.82
N VAL A 27 7.50 1.17 19.30
CA VAL A 27 6.64 0.09 18.80
C VAL A 27 6.24 0.36 17.34
N LEU A 28 5.83 1.60 17.02
CA LEU A 28 5.49 1.99 15.65
C LEU A 28 6.68 1.82 14.71
N GLY A 29 7.89 2.19 15.13
CA GLY A 29 9.10 2.02 14.32
C GLY A 29 9.40 0.55 13.97
N GLN A 30 9.05 -0.38 14.85
CA GLN A 30 9.24 -1.82 14.60
C GLN A 30 8.17 -2.42 13.70
N VAL A 31 6.92 -1.94 13.78
CA VAL A 31 5.76 -2.52 13.09
C VAL A 31 5.43 -1.82 11.77
N ALA A 32 5.76 -0.54 11.61
CA ALA A 32 5.36 0.27 10.46
C ALA A 32 5.82 -0.31 9.11
N LEU A 33 7.09 -0.70 8.97
CA LEU A 33 7.60 -1.22 7.69
C LEU A 33 7.06 -2.62 7.34
N PRO A 34 7.00 -3.59 8.28
CA PRO A 34 6.30 -4.84 8.05
C PRO A 34 4.83 -4.63 7.69
N ALA A 35 4.11 -3.79 8.43
CA ALA A 35 2.70 -3.49 8.18
C ALA A 35 2.50 -2.89 6.78
N LEU A 36 3.33 -1.93 6.39
CA LEU A 36 3.27 -1.29 5.07
C LEU A 36 3.54 -2.29 3.93
N ARG A 37 4.46 -3.23 4.14
CA ARG A 37 4.74 -4.29 3.16
C ARG A 37 3.57 -5.28 3.05
N ILE A 38 3.03 -5.69 4.19
CA ILE A 38 1.91 -6.63 4.25
C ILE A 38 0.68 -5.99 3.60
N SER A 39 0.36 -4.74 3.93
CA SER A 39 -0.77 -4.03 3.33
C SER A 39 -0.60 -3.90 1.81
N LEU A 40 0.58 -3.52 1.33
CA LEU A 40 0.84 -3.47 -0.12
C LEU A 40 0.65 -4.84 -0.78
N GLY A 41 1.20 -5.90 -0.20
CA GLY A 41 1.03 -7.26 -0.73
C GLY A 41 -0.42 -7.74 -0.75
N LEU A 42 -1.19 -7.46 0.32
CA LEU A 42 -2.61 -7.80 0.41
C LEU A 42 -3.45 -7.05 -0.61
N VAL A 43 -3.18 -5.76 -0.83
CA VAL A 43 -3.89 -4.95 -1.84
C VAL A 43 -3.68 -5.55 -3.24
N PHE A 44 -2.44 -5.91 -3.59
CA PHE A 44 -2.15 -6.57 -4.87
C PHE A 44 -2.82 -7.94 -5.01
N LEU A 45 -2.80 -8.77 -3.97
CA LEU A 45 -3.51 -10.04 -3.97
C LEU A 45 -5.01 -9.87 -4.20
N TRP A 46 -5.62 -8.92 -3.50
CA TRP A 46 -7.07 -8.72 -3.55
C TRP A 46 -7.51 -8.16 -4.90
N PHE A 47 -6.82 -7.13 -5.40
CA PHE A 47 -7.11 -6.56 -6.72
C PHE A 47 -6.83 -7.57 -7.84
N GLY A 48 -5.78 -8.37 -7.71
CA GLY A 48 -5.46 -9.42 -8.66
C GLY A 48 -6.51 -10.54 -8.66
N ALA A 49 -6.98 -10.96 -7.49
CA ALA A 49 -8.03 -11.96 -7.35
C ALA A 49 -9.33 -11.50 -8.04
N LEU A 50 -9.78 -10.27 -7.78
CA LEU A 50 -10.98 -9.71 -8.42
C LEU A 50 -10.85 -9.64 -9.95
N LYS A 51 -9.65 -9.35 -10.48
CA LYS A 51 -9.38 -9.37 -11.92
C LYS A 51 -9.39 -10.79 -12.49
N ALA A 52 -8.83 -11.75 -11.76
CA ALA A 52 -8.77 -13.14 -12.19
C ALA A 52 -10.16 -13.83 -12.18
N THR A 53 -11.08 -13.41 -11.31
CA THR A 53 -12.46 -13.94 -11.26
C THR A 53 -13.44 -13.21 -12.18
N GLY A 54 -13.05 -12.07 -12.75
CA GLY A 54 -13.91 -11.26 -13.62
C GLY A 54 -14.82 -10.28 -12.88
N ASP A 55 -14.74 -10.20 -11.55
CA ASP A 55 -15.57 -9.31 -10.72
C ASP A 55 -14.95 -7.92 -10.53
N SER A 56 -13.94 -7.57 -11.33
CA SER A 56 -13.13 -6.39 -11.09
C SER A 56 -13.85 -5.09 -11.47
N PRO A 57 -13.98 -4.11 -10.56
CA PRO A 57 -14.59 -2.81 -10.88
C PRO A 57 -13.81 -1.97 -11.91
N VAL A 58 -12.62 -2.42 -12.31
CA VAL A 58 -11.71 -1.68 -13.20
C VAL A 58 -11.66 -2.26 -14.62
N ALA A 59 -12.53 -3.21 -14.97
CA ALA A 59 -12.58 -3.81 -16.30
C ALA A 59 -12.77 -2.74 -17.39
N ASP A 60 -13.77 -1.87 -17.20
CA ASP A 60 -14.05 -0.72 -18.08
C ASP A 60 -12.85 0.23 -18.23
N ILE A 61 -12.09 0.42 -17.15
CA ILE A 61 -10.87 1.27 -17.14
C ILE A 61 -9.80 0.65 -18.04
N VAL A 62 -9.57 -0.66 -17.89
CA VAL A 62 -8.54 -1.40 -18.64
C VAL A 62 -8.89 -1.44 -20.12
N HIS A 63 -10.13 -1.79 -20.45
CA HIS A 63 -10.62 -1.82 -21.83
C HIS A 63 -10.51 -0.45 -22.50
N ALA A 64 -10.91 0.63 -21.81
CA ALA A 64 -10.79 1.98 -22.35
C ALA A 64 -9.34 2.45 -22.51
N THR A 65 -8.40 1.93 -21.72
CA THR A 65 -6.98 2.29 -21.79
C THR A 65 -6.24 1.53 -22.89
N LEU A 66 -6.59 0.26 -23.11
CA LEU A 66 -5.95 -0.65 -24.07
C LEU A 66 -7.00 -1.31 -25.01
N PRO A 67 -7.73 -0.53 -25.82
CA PRO A 67 -8.86 -1.03 -26.62
C PRO A 67 -8.47 -2.02 -27.73
N TRP A 68 -7.17 -2.17 -28.02
CA TRP A 68 -6.64 -3.10 -29.02
C TRP A 68 -6.35 -4.50 -28.44
N LEU A 69 -6.51 -4.71 -27.14
CA LEU A 69 -6.33 -6.01 -26.49
C LEU A 69 -7.68 -6.57 -26.06
N ASP A 70 -7.85 -7.87 -26.25
CA ASP A 70 -9.04 -8.59 -25.81
C ASP A 70 -9.11 -8.56 -24.27
N GLU A 71 -10.17 -7.95 -23.74
CA GLU A 71 -10.42 -7.81 -22.31
C GLU A 71 -10.50 -9.17 -21.62
N SER A 72 -11.07 -10.18 -22.28
CA SER A 72 -11.23 -11.54 -21.74
C SER A 72 -9.89 -12.25 -21.49
N VAL A 73 -8.83 -11.80 -22.17
CA VAL A 73 -7.46 -12.29 -21.99
C VAL A 73 -6.66 -11.37 -21.07
N LEU A 74 -6.76 -10.06 -21.32
CA LEU A 74 -5.97 -9.06 -20.61
C LEU A 74 -6.30 -9.01 -19.11
N MET A 75 -7.59 -9.09 -18.75
CA MET A 75 -8.01 -9.01 -17.36
C MET A 75 -7.49 -10.16 -16.50
N PRO A 76 -7.65 -11.45 -16.89
CA PRO A 76 -7.06 -12.56 -16.15
C PRO A 76 -5.53 -12.49 -16.08
N VAL A 77 -4.85 -12.08 -17.16
CA VAL A 77 -3.38 -11.95 -17.19
C VAL A 77 -2.90 -10.91 -16.18
N LEU A 78 -3.52 -9.71 -16.18
CA LEU A 78 -3.22 -8.68 -15.19
C LEU A 78 -3.55 -9.14 -13.76
N GLY A 79 -4.65 -9.88 -13.59
CA GLY A 79 -5.05 -10.43 -12.31
C GLY A 79 -4.01 -11.40 -11.73
N TRP A 80 -3.60 -12.38 -12.53
CA TRP A 80 -2.56 -13.33 -12.13
C TRP A 80 -1.21 -12.66 -11.88
N PHE A 81 -0.85 -11.67 -12.71
CA PHE A 81 0.34 -10.87 -12.51
C PHE A 81 0.33 -10.15 -11.15
N GLU A 82 -0.79 -9.49 -10.80
CA GLU A 82 -0.96 -8.82 -9.51
C GLU A 82 -0.94 -9.80 -8.34
N ILE A 83 -1.53 -10.99 -8.49
CA ILE A 83 -1.47 -12.06 -7.47
C ILE A 83 -0.02 -12.48 -7.22
N VAL A 84 0.73 -12.81 -8.29
CA VAL A 84 2.13 -13.23 -8.17
C VAL A 84 2.97 -12.13 -7.50
N LEU A 85 2.73 -10.87 -7.87
CA LEU A 85 3.41 -9.73 -7.28
C LEU A 85 3.07 -9.55 -5.80
N GLY A 86 1.79 -9.69 -5.43
CA GLY A 86 1.31 -9.67 -4.05
C GLY A 86 1.95 -10.76 -3.20
N VAL A 87 1.98 -12.00 -3.69
CA VAL A 87 2.68 -13.12 -3.05
C VAL A 87 4.16 -12.81 -2.88
N ALA A 88 4.85 -12.32 -3.92
CA ALA A 88 6.27 -11.97 -3.84
C ALA A 88 6.55 -10.89 -2.79
N LEU A 89 5.67 -9.89 -2.68
CA LEU A 89 5.74 -8.84 -1.65
C LEU A 89 5.54 -9.40 -0.24
N LEU A 90 4.63 -10.36 -0.04
CA LEU A 90 4.38 -11.00 1.25
C LEU A 90 5.49 -11.98 1.67
N ILE A 91 6.01 -12.79 0.74
CA ILE A 91 7.15 -13.68 0.99
C ILE A 91 8.43 -12.86 1.22
N GLY A 92 8.57 -11.73 0.52
CA GLY A 92 9.73 -10.85 0.64
C GLY A 92 10.93 -11.27 -0.20
N LYS A 93 10.74 -12.14 -1.20
CA LYS A 93 11.78 -12.56 -2.15
C LYS A 93 11.19 -12.72 -3.56
N PRO A 94 11.75 -12.07 -4.61
CA PRO A 94 12.74 -10.98 -4.59
C PRO A 94 12.10 -9.62 -4.24
N ARG A 95 12.46 -9.05 -3.07
CA ARG A 95 11.84 -7.83 -2.54
C ARG A 95 12.01 -6.59 -3.42
N ARG A 96 13.24 -6.31 -3.88
CA ARG A 96 13.54 -5.08 -4.63
C ARG A 96 12.83 -5.07 -5.98
N LEU A 97 12.93 -6.18 -6.71
CA LEU A 97 12.26 -6.34 -8.01
C LEU A 97 10.74 -6.23 -7.85
N ALA A 98 10.15 -6.92 -6.88
CA ALA A 98 8.71 -6.84 -6.64
C ALA A 98 8.26 -5.40 -6.35
N LEU A 99 9.00 -4.63 -5.54
CA LEU A 99 8.66 -3.23 -5.25
C LEU A 99 8.78 -2.32 -6.48
N VAL A 100 9.82 -2.48 -7.29
CA VAL A 100 10.01 -1.70 -8.53
C VAL A 100 8.90 -2.01 -9.53
N VAL A 101 8.61 -3.30 -9.72
CA VAL A 101 7.55 -3.75 -10.63
C VAL A 101 6.18 -3.28 -10.14
N ALA A 102 5.91 -3.35 -8.83
CA ALA A 102 4.67 -2.82 -8.25
C ALA A 102 4.51 -1.32 -8.49
N ALA A 103 5.57 -0.53 -8.26
CA ALA A 103 5.53 0.91 -8.50
C ALA A 103 5.33 1.24 -9.99
N ALA A 104 6.01 0.52 -10.88
CA ALA A 104 5.88 0.70 -12.33
C ALA A 104 4.48 0.32 -12.83
N HIS A 105 3.93 -0.80 -12.35
CA HIS A 105 2.56 -1.25 -12.65
C HIS A 105 1.53 -0.20 -12.24
N LEU A 106 1.60 0.27 -10.99
CA LEU A 106 0.72 1.33 -10.48
C LEU A 106 0.89 2.63 -11.26
N ALA A 107 2.11 3.00 -11.63
CA ALA A 107 2.35 4.18 -12.46
C ALA A 107 1.72 4.03 -13.86
N GLY A 108 1.77 2.83 -14.44
CA GLY A 108 1.12 2.52 -15.72
C GLY A 108 -0.40 2.73 -15.69
N THR A 109 -1.05 2.57 -14.53
CA THR A 109 -2.50 2.83 -14.41
C THR A 109 -2.89 4.28 -14.67
N PHE A 110 -1.97 5.25 -14.51
CA PHE A 110 -2.23 6.65 -14.84
C PHE A 110 -2.39 6.91 -16.33
N LEU A 111 -2.05 5.95 -17.19
CA LEU A 111 -2.28 6.07 -18.63
C LEU A 111 -3.75 6.33 -18.97
N VAL A 112 -4.69 5.90 -18.13
CA VAL A 112 -6.12 6.21 -18.28
C VAL A 112 -6.41 7.72 -18.33
N PHE A 113 -5.64 8.56 -17.64
CA PHE A 113 -5.81 10.02 -17.66
C PHE A 113 -5.54 10.63 -19.04
N ILE A 114 -4.79 9.92 -19.87
CA ILE A 114 -4.46 10.32 -21.24
C ILE A 114 -5.38 9.61 -22.24
N GLN A 115 -5.59 8.30 -22.07
CA GLN A 115 -6.31 7.47 -23.04
C GLN A 115 -7.83 7.56 -22.89
N ALA A 116 -8.34 7.68 -21.66
CA ALA A 116 -9.76 7.71 -21.35
C ALA A 116 -10.10 8.81 -20.33
N PRO A 117 -9.79 10.09 -20.62
CA PRO A 117 -9.95 11.19 -19.68
C PRO A 117 -11.41 11.37 -19.22
N THR A 118 -12.39 11.05 -20.07
CA THR A 118 -13.82 11.14 -19.74
C THR A 118 -14.28 10.15 -18.67
N LEU A 119 -13.52 9.07 -18.43
CA LEU A 119 -13.81 8.13 -17.34
C LEU A 119 -13.29 8.64 -16.00
N VAL A 120 -12.25 9.47 -16.00
CA VAL A 120 -11.56 9.93 -14.78
C VAL A 120 -11.78 11.39 -14.43
N MET A 121 -12.22 12.22 -15.38
CA MET A 121 -12.47 13.65 -15.21
C MET A 121 -13.89 14.02 -15.66
N THR A 122 -14.54 14.89 -14.89
CA THR A 122 -15.83 15.49 -15.25
C THR A 122 -15.60 16.67 -16.18
N ASP A 123 -16.28 16.69 -17.33
CA ASP A 123 -16.21 17.76 -18.35
C ASP A 123 -14.78 18.11 -18.82
N GLY A 124 -13.86 17.15 -18.74
CA GLY A 124 -12.45 17.36 -19.11
C GLY A 124 -11.67 18.24 -18.14
N ASN A 125 -12.22 18.56 -16.97
CA ASN A 125 -11.55 19.36 -15.94
C ASN A 125 -10.69 18.46 -15.03
N PRO A 126 -9.35 18.60 -15.02
CA PRO A 126 -8.46 17.77 -14.21
C PRO A 126 -8.64 17.93 -12.69
N LEU A 127 -9.25 19.03 -12.25
CA LEU A 127 -9.53 19.28 -10.83
C LEU A 127 -10.82 18.61 -10.35
N LEU A 128 -11.68 18.17 -11.26
CA LEU A 128 -12.96 17.52 -10.97
C LEU A 128 -12.87 16.05 -11.37
N LEU A 129 -12.40 15.21 -10.45
CA LEU A 129 -12.28 13.77 -10.68
C LEU A 129 -13.61 13.05 -10.47
N THR A 130 -13.83 12.01 -11.25
CA THR A 130 -14.87 11.01 -10.98
C THR A 130 -14.41 10.06 -9.88
N THR A 131 -15.31 9.20 -9.36
CA THR A 131 -14.94 8.12 -8.43
C THR A 131 -13.84 7.22 -9.01
N THR A 132 -13.85 6.99 -10.32
CA THR A 132 -12.81 6.25 -11.03
C THR A 132 -11.48 7.02 -11.06
N GLY A 133 -11.53 8.33 -11.32
CA GLY A 133 -10.36 9.19 -11.25
C GLY A 133 -9.71 9.20 -9.85
N GLU A 134 -10.53 9.34 -8.80
CA GLU A 134 -10.07 9.23 -7.40
C GLU A 134 -9.48 7.86 -7.08
N PHE A 135 -10.13 6.80 -7.57
CA PHE A 135 -9.66 5.43 -7.42
C PHE A 135 -8.26 5.23 -8.02
N VAL A 136 -7.99 5.80 -9.19
CA VAL A 136 -6.66 5.69 -9.81
C VAL A 136 -5.67 6.65 -9.16
N LEU A 137 -6.08 7.87 -8.81
CA LEU A 137 -5.24 8.87 -8.16
C LEU A 137 -4.63 8.36 -6.85
N LYS A 138 -5.40 7.60 -6.06
CA LYS A 138 -4.92 7.04 -4.78
C LYS A 138 -3.70 6.11 -4.95
N ASN A 139 -3.42 5.61 -6.16
CA ASN A 139 -2.24 4.79 -6.42
C ASN A 139 -0.93 5.52 -6.10
N ILE A 140 -0.93 6.87 -6.07
CA ILE A 140 0.21 7.66 -5.58
C ILE A 140 0.63 7.22 -4.17
N VAL A 141 -0.32 6.91 -3.28
CA VAL A 141 -0.02 6.45 -1.91
C VAL A 141 0.66 5.09 -1.92
N LEU A 142 0.19 4.16 -2.76
CA LEU A 142 0.78 2.83 -2.89
C LEU A 142 2.18 2.88 -3.53
N ILE A 143 2.38 3.76 -4.51
CA ILE A 143 3.69 4.02 -5.10
C ILE A 143 4.64 4.59 -4.05
N ALA A 144 4.21 5.59 -3.27
CA ALA A 144 5.01 6.15 -2.19
C ALA A 144 5.39 5.09 -1.16
N ALA A 145 4.45 4.21 -0.78
CA ALA A 145 4.72 3.07 0.09
C ALA A 145 5.80 2.13 -0.49
N ALA A 146 5.71 1.80 -1.78
CA ALA A 146 6.69 0.98 -2.47
C ALA A 146 8.08 1.64 -2.49
N LEU A 147 8.16 2.95 -2.77
CA LEU A 147 9.40 3.72 -2.78
C LEU A 147 10.05 3.80 -1.40
N VAL A 148 9.26 4.03 -0.33
CA VAL A 148 9.75 4.01 1.06
C VAL A 148 10.33 2.63 1.41
N LEU A 149 9.60 1.55 1.10
CA LEU A 149 10.08 0.19 1.33
C LEU A 149 11.35 -0.11 0.53
N LEU A 150 11.48 0.40 -0.70
CA LEU A 150 12.65 0.21 -1.56
C LEU A 150 13.87 0.96 -1.00
N GLY A 151 13.73 2.24 -0.67
CA GLY A 151 14.80 3.08 -0.14
C GLY A 151 15.36 2.60 1.19
N LEU A 152 14.51 2.03 2.06
CA LEU A 152 14.93 1.47 3.35
C LEU A 152 15.53 0.06 3.23
N THR A 153 15.22 -0.67 2.15
CA THR A 153 15.86 -1.97 1.87
C THR A 153 17.34 -1.81 1.50
N ASP A 154 17.72 -0.69 0.88
CA ASP A 154 19.12 -0.44 0.50
C ASP A 154 20.02 -0.10 1.69
N ARG A 155 19.49 0.56 2.72
CA ARG A 155 20.24 0.91 3.95
C ARG A 155 20.63 -0.31 4.78
N ARG A 156 19.78 -1.36 4.83
CA ARG A 156 20.10 -2.60 5.58
C ARG A 156 21.18 -3.45 4.92
N GLY A 157 21.37 -3.36 3.61
CA GLY A 157 22.41 -4.09 2.88
C GLY A 157 23.78 -3.43 2.87
N LYS A 158 23.88 -2.14 3.23
CA LYS A 158 25.15 -1.40 3.35
C LYS A 158 25.70 -1.37 4.78
N ALA A 159 24.91 -1.81 5.76
CA ALA A 159 25.27 -1.84 7.18
C ALA A 159 25.57 -3.26 7.71
N ALA A 160 25.62 -4.26 6.81
CA ALA A 160 25.96 -5.65 7.07
C ALA A 160 27.17 -6.03 6.22
#